data_AF-A0A521K462-F1
#
_entry.id   AF-A0A521K462-F1
#
_cell.length_a   1.000
_cell.length_b   1.000
_cell.length_c   1.000
_cell.angle_alpha   90.00
_cell.angle_beta   90.00
_cell.angle_gamma   90.00
#
_symmetry.space_group_name_H-M   'P 1'
#
loop_
_entity.id
_entity.type
_entity.pdbx_description
1 polymer ?
#
loop_
_entity_poly.entity_id
_entity_poly.type
_entity_poly.pdbx_seq_one_letter_code
_entity_poly.pdbx_strand_id
1 'polypeptide(L)'
;MINFRLLLVPAAFALILVVQGCAEPSAKRLIDQHDHAGLTAHYTHEAQELREEAKHWDFMAEFYEKHPEPDSKEGASQHAAHCRQIAKSYRQAADEADALASEHRAQRPHNVLN
;
A
#
# COMPACT_ATOMS: atom_id res chain seq x y z
N MET A 1 -36.11 10.45 -39.36
CA MET A 1 -36.70 10.49 -37.99
C MET A 1 -37.39 9.15 -37.79
N ILE A 2 -36.95 8.21 -36.96
CA ILE A 2 -36.48 8.27 -35.56
C ILE A 2 -35.29 7.29 -35.40
N ASN A 3 -34.29 7.66 -34.59
CA ASN A 3 -32.97 7.02 -34.46
C ASN A 3 -32.99 5.73 -33.60
N PHE A 4 -32.55 4.61 -34.17
CA PHE A 4 -32.45 3.29 -33.49
C PHE A 4 -31.13 3.09 -32.69
N ARG A 5 -30.47 4.17 -32.27
CA ARG A 5 -29.11 4.13 -31.66
C ARG A 5 -29.06 4.59 -30.20
N LEU A 6 -30.10 4.30 -29.41
CA LEU A 6 -30.16 4.79 -28.03
C LEU A 6 -30.94 3.87 -27.08
N LEU A 7 -30.69 2.56 -27.12
CA LEU A 7 -31.30 1.60 -26.15
C LEU A 7 -30.35 0.47 -25.72
N LEU A 8 -29.04 0.70 -25.66
CA LEU A 8 -28.08 -0.33 -25.22
C LEU A 8 -26.97 0.18 -24.28
N VAL A 9 -27.19 1.31 -23.58
CA VAL A 9 -26.16 1.89 -22.69
C VAL A 9 -26.52 1.94 -21.19
N PRO A 10 -27.79 1.91 -20.71
CA PRO A 10 -28.00 2.10 -19.27
C PRO A 10 -27.89 0.81 -18.44
N ALA A 11 -27.68 -0.37 -19.06
CA ALA A 11 -27.61 -1.64 -18.31
C ALA A 11 -26.19 -2.04 -17.90
N ALA A 12 -25.15 -1.56 -18.59
CA ALA A 12 -23.76 -1.95 -18.29
C ALA A 12 -23.13 -1.14 -17.15
N PHE A 13 -23.69 0.04 -16.82
CA PHE A 13 -23.14 0.93 -15.79
C PHE A 13 -23.56 0.55 -14.36
N ALA A 14 -24.50 -0.39 -14.20
CA ALA A 14 -24.99 -0.84 -12.90
C ALA A 14 -24.12 -1.95 -12.26
N LEU A 15 -23.13 -2.51 -12.98
CA LEU A 15 -22.35 -3.67 -12.54
C LEU A 15 -20.92 -3.34 -12.04
N ILE A 16 -20.62 -2.08 -11.69
CA ILE A 16 -19.26 -1.68 -11.28
C ILE A 16 -19.18 -1.31 -9.78
N LEU A 17 -20.31 -1.21 -9.07
CA LEU A 17 -20.32 -0.70 -7.67
C LEU A 17 -20.29 -1.77 -6.56
N VAL A 18 -19.98 -3.03 -6.88
CA VAL A 18 -19.84 -4.08 -5.84
C VAL A 18 -18.41 -4.63 -5.82
N VAL A 19 -17.44 -3.73 -5.80
CA VAL A 19 -16.14 -4.05 -5.18
C VAL A 19 -16.27 -3.71 -3.71
N GLN A 20 -16.98 -4.55 -2.96
CA GLN A 20 -16.76 -4.59 -1.52
C GLN A 20 -15.41 -5.28 -1.32
N GLY A 21 -14.33 -4.49 -1.47
CA GLY A 21 -13.04 -4.86 -0.94
C GLY A 21 -13.24 -5.23 0.53
N CYS A 22 -12.61 -6.31 0.97
CA CYS A 22 -12.61 -6.72 2.37
C CYS A 22 -12.39 -5.47 3.22
N ALA A 23 -13.43 -5.05 3.96
CA ALA A 23 -13.33 -3.85 4.78
C ALA A 23 -12.40 -4.18 5.94
N GLU A 24 -11.09 -4.02 5.72
CA GLU A 24 -10.12 -4.04 6.80
C GLU A 24 -10.58 -3.02 7.85
N PRO A 25 -10.63 -3.41 9.13
CA PRO A 25 -10.99 -2.47 10.18
C PRO A 25 -10.03 -1.28 10.13
N SER A 26 -10.55 -0.07 9.99
CA SER A 26 -9.68 1.12 10.01
C SER A 26 -8.97 1.23 11.36
N ALA A 27 -7.72 1.69 11.35
CA ALA A 27 -6.96 1.94 12.59
C ALA A 27 -7.77 2.75 13.61
N LYS A 28 -8.50 3.78 13.15
CA LYS A 28 -9.39 4.58 14.01
C LYS A 28 -10.43 3.72 14.74
N ARG A 29 -11.12 2.82 14.04
CA ARG A 29 -12.12 1.95 14.66
C ARG A 29 -11.48 1.05 15.72
N LEU A 30 -10.31 0.49 15.43
CA LEU A 30 -9.59 -0.38 16.36
C LEU A 30 -9.10 0.38 17.60
N ILE A 31 -8.65 1.64 17.43
CA ILE A 31 -8.32 2.55 18.54
C ILE A 31 -9.55 2.82 19.41
N ASP A 32 -10.69 3.19 18.80
CA ASP A 32 -11.94 3.46 19.53
C ASP A 32 -12.39 2.22 20.34
N GLN A 33 -12.08 1.02 19.85
CA GLN A 33 -12.38 -0.26 20.50
C GLN A 33 -11.31 -0.74 21.49
N HIS A 34 -10.20 -0.01 21.65
CA HIS A 34 -9.03 -0.43 22.42
C HIS A 34 -8.51 -1.83 22.00
N ASP A 35 -8.68 -2.18 20.72
CA ASP A 35 -8.26 -3.47 20.18
C ASP A 35 -6.79 -3.44 19.78
N HIS A 36 -5.91 -3.55 20.78
CA HIS A 36 -4.46 -3.58 20.56
C HIS A 36 -4.00 -4.81 19.75
N ALA A 37 -4.74 -5.92 19.80
CA ALA A 37 -4.42 -7.09 18.99
C ALA A 37 -4.73 -6.82 17.51
N GLY A 38 -5.88 -6.23 17.22
CA GLY A 38 -6.24 -5.74 15.89
C GLY A 38 -5.26 -4.70 15.36
N LEU A 39 -4.86 -3.72 16.18
CA LEU A 39 -3.86 -2.71 15.79
C LEU A 39 -2.49 -3.31 15.50
N THR A 40 -2.06 -4.30 16.30
CA THR A 40 -0.82 -5.03 16.03
C THR A 40 -0.87 -5.71 14.66
N ALA A 41 -1.98 -6.39 14.34
CA ALA A 41 -2.15 -7.07 13.06
C ALA A 41 -2.21 -6.08 11.88
N HIS A 42 -2.96 -4.99 12.05
CA HIS A 42 -3.10 -3.94 11.04
C HIS A 42 -1.75 -3.32 10.67
N TYR A 43 -0.99 -2.83 11.65
CA TYR A 43 0.31 -2.21 11.38
C TYR A 43 1.37 -3.22 10.91
N THR A 44 1.28 -4.48 11.34
CA THR A 44 2.15 -5.55 10.79
C THR A 44 1.86 -5.78 9.30
N HIS A 45 0.58 -5.76 8.90
CA HIS A 45 0.19 -5.89 7.49
C HIS A 45 0.63 -4.67 6.68
N GLU A 46 0.37 -3.46 7.18
CA GLU A 46 0.79 -2.21 6.54
C GLU A 46 2.32 -2.17 6.31
N ALA A 47 3.11 -2.58 7.32
CA ALA A 47 4.55 -2.66 7.18
C ALA A 47 5.00 -3.68 6.11
N GLN A 48 4.24 -4.75 5.87
CA GLN A 48 4.51 -5.70 4.79
C GLN A 48 4.19 -5.09 3.42
N GLU A 49 3.03 -4.45 3.28
CA GLU A 49 2.64 -3.78 2.03
C GLU A 49 3.65 -2.69 1.64
N LEU A 50 4.07 -1.86 2.60
CA LEU A 50 5.08 -0.82 2.37
C LEU A 50 6.43 -1.40 1.95
N ARG A 51 6.80 -2.60 2.46
CA ARG A 51 8.02 -3.30 2.02
C ARG A 51 7.91 -3.84 0.61
N GLU A 52 6.76 -4.37 0.22
CA GLU A 52 6.54 -4.79 -1.17
C GLU A 52 6.57 -3.60 -2.12
N GLU A 53 6.00 -2.46 -1.72
CA GLU A 53 6.07 -1.23 -2.51
C GLU A 53 7.53 -0.73 -2.62
N ALA A 54 8.31 -0.78 -1.54
CA ALA A 54 9.74 -0.45 -1.61
C ALA A 54 10.50 -1.33 -2.62
N LYS A 55 10.21 -2.66 -2.66
CA LYS A 55 10.81 -3.58 -3.64
C LYS A 55 10.39 -3.24 -5.07
N HIS A 56 9.13 -2.83 -5.28
CA HIS A 56 8.66 -2.37 -6.58
C HIS A 56 9.50 -1.18 -7.08
N TRP A 57 9.75 -0.20 -6.21
CA TRP A 57 10.58 0.97 -6.55
C TRP A 57 12.06 0.64 -6.75
N ASP A 58 12.61 -0.32 -6.01
CA ASP A 58 13.96 -0.84 -6.29
C ASP A 58 14.04 -1.50 -7.66
N PHE A 59 13.04 -2.32 -8.01
CA PHE A 59 12.96 -2.93 -9.33
C PHE A 59 12.91 -1.88 -10.44
N MET A 60 12.13 -0.82 -10.27
CA MET A 60 12.09 0.30 -11.21
C MET A 60 13.44 1.01 -11.34
N ALA A 61 14.16 1.19 -10.23
CA ALA A 61 15.50 1.78 -10.27
C ALA A 61 16.47 0.91 -11.07
N GLU A 62 16.45 -0.40 -10.85
CA GLU A 62 17.26 -1.36 -11.60
C GLU A 62 16.88 -1.38 -13.09
N PHE A 63 15.60 -1.25 -13.40
CA PHE A 63 15.13 -1.19 -14.78
C PHE A 63 15.74 0.01 -15.52
N TYR A 64 15.70 1.20 -14.93
CA TYR A 64 16.31 2.39 -15.54
C TYR A 64 17.83 2.26 -15.69
N GLU A 65 18.52 1.62 -14.73
CA GLU A 65 19.96 1.39 -14.83
C GLU A 65 20.34 0.40 -15.94
N LYS A 66 19.54 -0.64 -16.14
CA LYS A 66 19.78 -1.69 -17.14
C LYS A 66 19.31 -1.29 -18.55
N HIS A 67 18.36 -0.36 -18.64
CA HIS A 67 17.77 0.09 -19.90
C HIS A 67 17.90 1.62 -20.06
N PRO A 68 19.12 2.18 -20.06
CA PRO A 68 19.30 3.60 -20.31
C PRO A 68 18.86 3.93 -21.74
N GLU A 69 18.15 5.05 -21.92
CA GLU A 69 17.85 5.52 -23.27
C GLU A 69 19.15 5.84 -24.02
N PRO A 70 19.22 5.55 -25.33
CA PRO A 70 20.45 5.64 -26.12
C PRO A 70 21.10 7.04 -26.09
N ASP A 71 20.33 8.10 -25.85
CA ASP A 71 20.79 9.49 -25.86
C ASP A 71 20.82 10.16 -24.47
N SER A 72 20.51 9.46 -23.37
CA SER A 72 20.37 10.11 -22.04
C SER A 72 20.82 9.25 -20.85
N LYS A 73 22.07 8.77 -20.88
CA LYS A 73 22.65 8.02 -19.74
C LYS A 73 22.58 8.79 -18.42
N GLU A 74 22.77 10.11 -18.44
CA GLU A 74 22.57 10.99 -17.28
C GLU A 74 21.12 10.98 -16.78
N GLY A 75 20.14 10.97 -17.70
CA GLY A 75 18.71 10.92 -17.39
C GLY A 75 18.31 9.59 -16.73
N ALA A 76 18.82 8.46 -17.25
CA ALA A 76 18.57 7.15 -16.67
C ALA A 76 19.09 7.03 -15.24
N SER A 77 20.29 7.55 -14.96
CA SER A 77 20.85 7.58 -13.60
C SER A 77 20.03 8.44 -12.65
N GLN A 78 19.51 9.59 -13.12
CA GLN A 78 18.66 10.45 -12.31
C GLN A 78 17.32 9.78 -11.97
N HIS A 79 16.69 9.08 -12.93
CA HIS A 79 15.47 8.32 -12.68
C HIS A 79 15.70 7.18 -11.69
N ALA A 80 16.79 6.43 -11.85
CA ALA A 80 17.15 5.37 -10.91
C ALA A 80 17.37 5.92 -9.48
N ALA A 81 18.09 7.05 -9.35
CA ALA A 81 18.28 7.71 -8.06
C ALA A 81 16.95 8.17 -7.44
N HIS A 82 16.03 8.70 -8.24
CA HIS A 82 14.70 9.09 -7.79
C HIS A 82 13.90 7.89 -7.28
N CYS A 83 13.86 6.79 -8.04
CA CYS A 83 13.20 5.54 -7.62
C CYS A 83 13.79 4.99 -6.31
N ARG A 84 15.13 5.01 -6.14
CA ARG A 84 15.79 4.59 -4.88
C ARG A 84 15.40 5.47 -3.70
N GLN A 85 15.20 6.77 -3.91
CA GLN A 85 14.74 7.68 -2.86
C GLN A 85 13.29 7.37 -2.45
N ILE A 86 12.42 7.02 -3.40
CA ILE A 86 11.06 6.58 -3.11
C ILE A 86 11.09 5.25 -2.33
N ALA A 87 11.85 4.25 -2.80
CA ALA A 87 12.02 2.97 -2.10
C ALA A 87 12.50 3.18 -0.64
N LYS A 88 13.47 4.08 -0.42
CA LYS A 88 13.93 4.44 0.92
C LYS A 88 12.80 5.00 1.79
N SER A 89 11.96 5.87 1.24
CA SER A 89 10.84 6.48 1.97
C SER A 89 9.82 5.43 2.39
N TYR A 90 9.50 4.46 1.50
CA TYR A 90 8.63 3.34 1.85
C TYR A 90 9.22 2.42 2.93
N ARG A 91 10.53 2.16 2.90
CA ARG A 91 11.19 1.40 3.99
C ARG A 91 11.08 2.12 5.33
N GLN A 92 11.29 3.44 5.36
CA GLN A 92 11.14 4.24 6.58
C GLN A 92 9.71 4.17 7.11
N ALA A 93 8.70 4.29 6.23
CA ALA A 93 7.31 4.13 6.63
C ALA A 93 7.02 2.70 7.15
N ALA A 94 7.60 1.67 6.55
CA ALA A 94 7.46 0.30 7.03
C ALA A 94 8.06 0.11 8.43
N ASP A 95 9.21 0.74 8.70
CA ASP A 95 9.85 0.70 10.02
C ASP A 95 9.00 1.43 11.07
N GLU A 96 8.35 2.55 10.70
CA GLU A 96 7.40 3.27 11.56
C GLU A 96 6.16 2.42 11.87
N ALA A 97 5.59 1.74 10.87
CA ALA A 97 4.46 0.83 11.06
C ALA A 97 4.84 -0.37 11.97
N ASP A 98 6.02 -0.96 11.78
CA ASP A 98 6.53 -2.01 12.68
C ASP A 98 6.69 -1.52 14.13
N ALA A 99 7.14 -0.27 14.31
CA ALA A 99 7.26 0.34 15.63
C ALA A 99 5.88 0.48 16.29
N LEU A 100 4.87 0.96 15.56
CA LEU A 100 3.49 1.04 16.05
C LEU A 100 2.91 -0.34 16.40
N ALA A 101 3.18 -1.36 15.57
CA ALA A 101 2.79 -2.73 15.88
C ALA A 101 3.46 -3.24 17.17
N SER A 102 4.72 -2.89 17.39
CA SER A 102 5.46 -3.24 18.61
C SER A 102 4.89 -2.56 19.86
N GLU A 103 4.57 -1.27 19.76
CA GLU A 103 3.96 -0.50 20.85
C GLU A 103 2.60 -1.08 21.27
N HIS A 104 1.72 -1.42 20.31
CA HIS A 104 0.44 -2.05 20.62
C HIS A 104 0.59 -3.48 21.14
N ARG A 105 1.59 -4.23 20.67
CA ARG A 105 1.90 -5.56 21.23
C ARG A 105 2.28 -5.46 22.72
N ALA A 106 3.02 -4.43 23.12
CA ALA A 106 3.40 -4.19 24.51
C ALA A 106 2.22 -3.76 25.41
N GLN A 107 1.15 -3.19 24.82
CA GLN A 107 -0.07 -2.80 25.54
C GLN A 107 -1.01 -4.00 25.80
N ARG A 108 -0.72 -5.18 25.25
CA ARG A 108 -1.49 -6.38 25.57
C ARG A 108 -1.30 -6.70 27.06
N PRO A 109 -2.39 -6.85 27.84
CA PRO A 109 -2.27 -7.12 29.26
C PRO A 109 -1.49 -8.42 29.46
N HIS A 110 -0.44 -8.38 30.29
CA HIS A 110 0.41 -9.52 30.65
C HIS A 110 -0.33 -10.60 31.48
N ASN A 111 -1.66 -10.57 31.58
CA ASN A 111 -2.42 -11.41 32.50
C ASN A 111 -2.88 -12.73 31.89
N VAL A 112 -1.91 -13.55 31.46
CA VAL A 112 -2.10 -14.99 31.20
C VAL A 112 -1.31 -15.78 32.25
N LEU A 113 -1.67 -15.62 33.51
CA LEU A 113 -1.40 -16.58 34.58
C LEU A 113 -2.54 -16.51 35.60
N ASN A 114 -3.51 -17.41 35.45
CA ASN A 114 -4.26 -18.04 36.54
C ASN A 114 -4.84 -19.36 36.04
#